data_AF-A0A165SEH0-F1
#
_entry.id   AF-A0A165SEH0-F1
#
_cell.length_a   1.000
_cell.length_b   1.000
_cell.length_c   1.000
_cell.angle_alpha   90.00
_cell.angle_beta   90.00
_cell.angle_gamma   90.00
#
_symmetry.space_group_name_H-M   'P 1'
#
loop_
_entity.id
_entity.type
_entity.pdbx_description
1 polymer ?
#
loop_
_entity_poly.entity_id
_entity_poly.type
_entity_poly.pdbx_seq_one_letter_code
_entity_poly.pdbx_strand_id
1 'polypeptide(L)'
;MARDEAGPDTRNAFTRFFDRVDRIMSPAFESPKVAQEEPADSGPSGEKPCPICGHPMFEHYIDESTSNVLLECPTDERLPEPAASGPLNEFGMPASDERLARMRRRAEKRG
;
A
#
# COMPACT_ATOMS: atom_id res chain seq x y z
N MET A 1 -1.10 -21.15 44.54
CA MET A 1 0.03 -21.61 43.70
C MET A 1 0.78 -20.35 43.26
N ALA A 2 1.95 -20.17 43.89
CA ALA A 2 3.01 -19.15 43.77
C ALA A 2 2.80 -17.94 42.84
N ARG A 3 2.54 -16.78 43.45
CA ARG A 3 3.08 -15.50 42.98
C ARG A 3 4.39 -15.30 43.75
N ASP A 4 5.52 -15.70 43.17
CA ASP A 4 6.85 -15.43 43.72
C ASP A 4 7.43 -14.16 43.07
N GLU A 5 7.37 -13.10 43.87
CA GLU A 5 8.39 -12.07 44.12
C GLU A 5 9.56 -11.95 43.11
N ALA A 6 9.57 -10.83 42.38
CA ALA A 6 10.73 -10.36 41.63
C ALA A 6 11.82 -9.85 42.60
N GLY A 7 12.81 -10.70 42.89
CA GLY A 7 14.05 -10.37 43.61
C GLY A 7 15.05 -9.54 42.79
N PRO A 8 16.16 -9.07 43.42
CA PRO A 8 16.95 -7.94 42.96
C PRO A 8 17.88 -8.22 41.77
N ASP A 9 17.79 -7.33 40.78
CA ASP A 9 18.83 -6.80 39.86
C ASP A 9 20.01 -7.71 39.45
N THR A 10 19.72 -8.93 38.97
CA THR A 10 20.71 -9.77 38.27
C THR A 10 20.28 -10.03 36.83
N ARG A 11 20.27 -8.97 36.03
CA ARG A 11 20.10 -9.03 34.57
C ARG A 11 21.29 -9.78 33.96
N ASN A 12 21.14 -11.08 33.77
CA ASN A 12 22.10 -11.97 33.12
C ASN A 12 22.44 -11.49 31.69
N ALA A 13 23.70 -11.70 31.26
CA ALA A 13 24.21 -11.23 29.96
C ALA A 13 23.36 -11.72 28.77
N PHE A 14 22.74 -12.89 28.91
CA PHE A 14 21.78 -13.44 27.96
C PHE A 14 20.56 -12.52 27.76
N THR A 15 19.95 -12.02 28.83
CA THR A 15 18.81 -11.10 28.73
C THR A 15 19.20 -9.77 28.09
N ARG A 16 20.41 -9.25 28.38
CA ARG A 16 20.91 -8.03 27.72
C ARG A 16 21.13 -8.20 26.22
N PHE A 17 21.44 -9.41 25.77
CA PHE A 17 21.55 -9.71 24.34
C PHE A 17 20.18 -9.63 23.66
N PHE A 18 19.15 -10.29 24.20
CA PHE A 18 17.81 -10.23 23.63
C PHE A 18 17.20 -8.83 23.71
N ASP A 19 17.42 -8.10 24.81
CA ASP A 19 17.00 -6.70 24.93
C ASP A 19 17.63 -5.79 23.84
N ARG A 20 18.87 -6.11 23.42
CA ARG A 20 19.55 -5.37 22.34
C ARG A 20 19.00 -5.74 20.97
N VAL A 21 18.78 -7.02 20.72
CA VAL A 21 18.19 -7.51 19.47
C VAL A 21 16.79 -6.95 19.29
N ASP A 22 15.96 -7.02 20.32
CA ASP A 22 14.60 -6.48 20.35
C ASP A 22 14.59 -4.98 20.03
N ARG A 23 15.48 -4.19 20.66
CA ARG A 23 15.61 -2.75 20.38
C ARG A 23 16.02 -2.44 18.93
N ILE A 24 16.85 -3.27 18.32
CA ILE A 24 17.28 -3.09 16.93
C ILE A 24 16.15 -3.45 15.96
N MET A 25 15.37 -4.46 16.28
CA MET A 25 14.31 -4.97 15.40
C MET A 25 12.96 -4.27 15.58
N SER A 26 12.70 -3.69 16.76
CA SER A 26 11.45 -3.01 17.10
C SER A 26 11.02 -1.96 16.05
N PRO A 27 11.90 -1.12 15.47
CA PRO A 27 11.50 -0.16 14.43
C PRO A 27 11.02 -0.79 13.12
N ALA A 28 11.44 -2.01 12.80
CA ALA A 28 11.03 -2.71 11.57
C ALA A 28 9.65 -3.38 11.70
N PHE A 29 9.25 -3.70 12.93
CA PHE A 29 7.94 -4.26 13.26
C PHE A 29 6.96 -3.22 13.81
N GLU A 30 7.41 -1.98 13.98
CA GLU A 30 6.53 -0.88 14.32
C GLU A 30 5.50 -0.75 13.20
N SER A 31 4.22 -0.86 13.56
CA SER A 31 3.15 -0.68 12.58
C SER A 31 3.33 0.70 11.94
N PRO A 32 3.22 0.82 10.61
CA PRO A 32 3.31 2.12 9.97
C PRO A 32 2.34 3.06 10.67
N LYS A 33 2.77 4.29 10.93
CA LYS A 33 1.86 5.32 11.45
C LYS A 33 0.74 5.43 10.43
N VAL A 34 -0.40 4.83 10.77
CA VAL A 34 -1.62 4.96 9.97
C VAL A 34 -1.88 6.45 9.94
N ALA A 35 -1.74 7.06 8.76
CA ALA A 35 -2.16 8.43 8.57
C ALA A 35 -3.58 8.53 9.11
N GLN A 36 -3.89 9.60 9.84
CA GLN A 36 -5.25 9.81 10.33
C GLN A 36 -6.18 9.60 9.14
N GLU A 37 -7.03 8.59 9.23
CA GLU A 37 -8.02 8.31 8.20
C GLU A 37 -8.78 9.61 8.02
N GLU A 38 -8.63 10.23 6.84
CA GLU A 38 -9.59 11.25 6.41
C GLU A 38 -10.97 10.64 6.68
N PRO A 39 -11.87 11.37 7.37
CA PRO A 39 -13.12 10.80 7.85
C PRO A 39 -13.73 10.03 6.70
N ALA A 40 -13.85 8.71 6.87
CA ALA A 40 -14.28 7.82 5.81
C ALA A 40 -15.51 8.45 5.19
N ASP A 41 -15.36 8.93 3.95
CA ASP A 41 -16.36 9.76 3.31
C ASP A 41 -17.69 8.99 3.35
N SER A 42 -18.53 9.42 4.29
CA SER A 42 -19.78 8.78 4.69
C SER A 42 -20.93 9.21 3.80
N GLY A 43 -20.60 9.94 2.72
CA GLY A 43 -21.49 10.15 1.60
C GLY A 43 -22.03 8.81 1.08
N PRO A 44 -23.27 8.80 0.58
CA PRO A 44 -23.87 7.60 0.01
C PRO A 44 -22.91 7.05 -1.05
N SER A 45 -22.58 5.76 -0.94
CA SER A 45 -21.57 5.09 -1.79
C SER A 45 -21.80 5.27 -3.30
N GLY A 46 -23.03 5.56 -3.71
CA GLY A 46 -23.40 5.86 -5.09
C GLY A 46 -22.83 7.17 -5.64
N GLU A 47 -22.58 8.19 -4.80
CA GLU A 47 -22.04 9.49 -5.24
C GLU A 47 -20.53 9.44 -5.51
N LYS A 48 -19.85 8.37 -5.08
CA LYS A 48 -18.41 8.20 -5.31
C LYS A 48 -18.15 8.00 -6.80
N PRO A 49 -17.14 8.68 -7.39
CA PRO A 49 -16.79 8.49 -8.79
C PRO A 49 -16.14 7.13 -9.01
N CYS A 50 -16.48 6.48 -10.13
CA CYS A 50 -15.80 5.28 -10.60
C CYS A 50 -14.31 5.57 -10.83
N PRO A 51 -13.38 4.75 -10.30
CA PRO A 51 -11.94 4.98 -10.48
C PRO A 51 -11.46 4.76 -11.92
N ILE A 52 -12.32 4.18 -12.76
CA ILE A 52 -12.03 3.92 -14.17
C ILE A 52 -12.60 5.07 -15.01
N CYS A 53 -13.94 5.24 -15.06
CA CYS A 53 -14.59 6.23 -15.93
C CYS A 53 -14.91 7.59 -15.30
N GLY A 54 -14.81 7.73 -13.98
CA GLY A 54 -15.18 8.96 -13.27
C GLY A 54 -16.67 9.22 -13.10
N HIS A 55 -17.56 8.47 -13.77
CA HIS A 55 -19.01 8.56 -13.55
C HIS A 55 -19.39 8.12 -12.13
N PRO A 56 -20.46 8.66 -11.53
CA PRO A 56 -20.90 8.25 -10.21
C PRO A 56 -21.29 6.76 -10.20
N MET A 57 -20.99 6.07 -9.09
CA MET A 57 -21.22 4.64 -8.96
C MET A 57 -22.70 4.23 -9.07
N PHE A 58 -23.65 5.13 -8.79
CA PHE A 58 -25.08 4.84 -8.98
C PHE A 58 -25.50 4.68 -10.45
N GLU A 59 -24.69 5.14 -11.41
CA GLU A 59 -24.95 4.94 -12.84
C GLU A 59 -24.50 3.56 -13.35
N HIS A 60 -23.79 2.79 -12.52
CA HIS A 60 -23.32 1.45 -12.89
C HIS A 60 -24.40 0.40 -12.65
N TYR A 61 -24.46 -0.59 -13.54
CA TYR A 61 -25.37 -1.71 -13.40
C TYR A 61 -24.70 -2.86 -12.66
N ILE A 62 -25.37 -3.40 -11.64
CA ILE A 62 -24.91 -4.58 -10.90
C ILE A 62 -25.65 -5.79 -11.50
N ASP A 63 -24.94 -6.64 -12.23
CA ASP A 63 -25.46 -7.90 -12.73
C ASP A 63 -25.25 -9.00 -11.68
N GLU A 64 -26.36 -9.46 -11.10
CA GLU A 64 -26.42 -10.55 -10.12
C GLU A 64 -27.00 -11.84 -10.74
N SER A 65 -27.09 -11.93 -12.08
CA SER A 65 -27.68 -13.07 -12.78
C SER A 65 -26.85 -14.36 -12.67
N THR A 66 -25.56 -14.26 -12.34
CA THR A 66 -24.67 -15.40 -12.12
C THR A 66 -24.16 -15.44 -10.68
N SER A 67 -23.47 -16.52 -10.29
CA SER A 67 -22.80 -16.57 -8.98
C SER A 67 -21.67 -15.53 -8.83
N ASN A 68 -21.21 -14.95 -9.93
CA ASN A 68 -20.25 -13.86 -9.94
C ASN A 68 -21.01 -12.55 -10.14
N VAL A 69 -21.04 -11.72 -9.10
CA VAL A 69 -21.61 -10.38 -9.21
C VAL A 69 -20.67 -9.54 -10.08
N LEU A 70 -21.20 -9.03 -11.20
CA LEU A 70 -20.47 -8.16 -12.12
C LEU A 70 -20.94 -6.73 -11.97
N LEU A 71 -20.01 -5.77 -12.05
CA LEU A 71 -20.31 -4.35 -12.08
C LEU A 71 -20.01 -3.82 -13.48
N GLU A 72 -21.04 -3.40 -14.19
CA GLU A 72 -20.94 -2.90 -15.57
C GLU A 72 -20.81 -1.38 -15.57
N CYS A 73 -19.78 -0.90 -16.26
CA CYS A 73 -19.54 0.53 -16.45
C CYS A 73 -20.49 1.11 -17.50
N PRO A 74 -21.13 2.28 -17.27
CA PRO A 74 -22.04 2.89 -18.24
C PRO A 74 -21.33 3.45 -19.48
N THR A 75 -20.00 3.49 -19.49
CA THR A 75 -19.21 4.00 -20.61
C THR A 75 -18.95 2.90 -21.63
N ASP A 76 -19.47 3.08 -22.85
CA ASP A 76 -19.21 2.18 -23.99
C ASP A 76 -17.77 2.30 -24.53
N GLU A 77 -17.09 3.41 -24.23
CA GLU A 77 -15.69 3.59 -24.57
C GLU A 77 -14.80 2.82 -23.59
N ARG A 78 -14.07 1.83 -24.12
CA ARG A 78 -12.91 1.29 -23.42
C ARG A 78 -11.93 2.44 -23.23
N LEU A 79 -11.89 2.98 -22.03
CA LEU A 79 -10.98 4.07 -21.69
C LEU A 79 -9.55 3.66 -22.06
N PRO A 80 -8.78 4.56 -22.68
CA PRO A 80 -7.42 4.25 -23.06
C PRO A 80 -6.65 3.82 -21.81
N GLU A 81 -5.86 2.75 -21.92
CA GLU A 81 -4.92 2.42 -20.87
C GLU A 81 -4.06 3.66 -20.59
N PRO A 82 -3.82 4.01 -19.31
CA PRO A 82 -2.96 5.14 -18.99
C PRO A 82 -1.67 4.98 -19.77
N ALA A 83 -1.35 5.95 -20.62
CA ALA A 83 -0.16 5.91 -21.46
C ALA A 83 1.08 6.11 -20.56
N ALA A 84 1.48 5.08 -19.83
CA ALA A 84 2.75 5.04 -19.14
C ALA A 84 3.84 4.78 -20.19
N SER A 85 4.20 5.81 -20.96
CA SER A 85 5.28 5.74 -21.96
C SER A 85 6.68 5.74 -21.34
N GLY A 86 6.78 5.66 -20.01
CA GLY A 86 8.02 5.75 -19.26
C GLY A 86 8.65 4.38 -18.96
N PRO A 87 9.90 4.36 -18.48
CA PRO A 87 10.53 3.13 -18.00
C PRO A 87 9.71 2.54 -16.86
N LEU A 88 9.38 1.25 -16.94
CA LEU A 88 8.71 0.53 -15.87
C LEU A 88 9.73 -0.14 -14.93
N ASN A 89 9.31 -0.40 -13.70
CA ASN A 89 10.03 -1.25 -12.76
C ASN A 89 9.66 -2.73 -12.95
N GLU A 90 10.25 -3.61 -12.16
CA GLU A 90 10.00 -5.06 -12.16
C GLU A 90 8.56 -5.47 -11.86
N PHE A 91 7.72 -4.56 -11.34
CA PHE A 91 6.31 -4.79 -11.04
C PHE A 91 5.37 -4.19 -12.09
N GLY A 92 5.91 -3.66 -13.20
CA GLY A 92 5.10 -3.01 -14.24
C GLY A 92 4.57 -1.63 -13.83
N MET A 93 5.06 -1.04 -12.75
CA MET A 93 4.73 0.33 -12.34
C MET A 93 5.73 1.34 -12.92
N PRO A 94 5.39 2.64 -13.06
CA PRO A 94 6.33 3.68 -13.44
C PRO A 94 7.59 3.66 -12.55
N ALA A 95 8.77 3.77 -13.18
CA ALA A 95 10.04 3.80 -12.44
C ALA A 95 10.11 5.03 -11.52
N SER A 96 10.62 4.83 -10.30
CA SER A 96 10.86 5.92 -9.36
C SER A 96 11.86 6.95 -9.88
N ASP A 97 11.78 8.18 -9.38
CA ASP A 97 12.67 9.28 -9.76
C ASP A 97 14.16 8.93 -9.59
N GLU A 98 14.48 8.22 -8.51
CA GLU A 98 15.85 7.77 -8.25
C GLU A 98 16.34 6.78 -9.32
N ARG A 99 15.47 5.86 -9.74
CA ARG A 99 15.77 4.89 -10.81
C ARG A 99 15.89 5.59 -12.15
N LEU A 100 15.02 6.55 -12.46
CA LEU A 100 15.10 7.39 -13.66
C LEU A 100 16.42 8.18 -13.71
N ALA A 101 16.81 8.81 -12.60
CA ALA A 101 18.09 9.53 -12.49
C ALA A 101 19.28 8.60 -12.70
N ARG A 102 19.25 7.39 -12.14
CA ARG A 102 20.27 6.37 -12.36
C ARG A 102 20.35 5.93 -13.83
N MET A 103 19.21 5.80 -14.51
CA MET A 103 19.17 5.46 -15.94
C MET A 103 19.76 6.57 -16.80
N ARG A 104 19.41 7.84 -16.55
CA ARG A 104 19.99 9.00 -17.25
C ARG A 104 21.51 9.06 -17.12
N ARG A 105 22.02 8.94 -15.89
CA ARG A 105 23.48 8.88 -15.63
C ARG A 105 24.19 7.74 -16.35
N ARG A 106 23.52 6.60 -16.57
CA ARG A 106 24.09 5.47 -17.32
C ARG A 106 24.06 5.71 -18.83
N ALA A 107 23.02 6.36 -19.34
CA ALA A 107 22.92 6.73 -20.75
C ALA A 107 24.00 7.74 -21.13
N GLU A 108 24.19 8.78 -20.31
CA GLU A 108 25.24 9.81 -20.49
C GLU A 108 26.66 9.24 -20.49
N LYS A 109 26.91 8.16 -19.72
CA LYS A 109 28.22 7.49 -19.68
C LYS A 109 28.47 6.54 -20.85
N ARG A 110 27.44 6.18 -21.62
CA ARG A 110 27.54 5.23 -22.74
C ARG A 110 27.50 5.89 -24.11
N GLY A 111 27.18 7.19 -24.18
CA GLY A 111 27.39 8.04 -25.37
C GLY A 111 28.76 8.67 -25.34
#